data_AF-A0A7U9MZ21-F1
#
_entry.id   AF-A0A7U9MZ21-F1
#
_cell.length_a   1.000
_cell.length_b   1.000
_cell.length_c   1.000
_cell.angle_alpha   90.00
_cell.angle_beta   90.00
_cell.angle_gamma   90.00
#
_symmetry.space_group_name_H-M   'P 1'
#
loop_
_entity.id
_entity.type
_entity.pdbx_description
1 polymer ?
#
loop_
_entity_poly.entity_id
_entity_poly.type
_entity_poly.pdbx_seq_one_letter_code
_entity_poly.pdbx_strand_id
1 'polypeptide(L)'
;MNKKLTPYFILFLAVLLLAVDIRLPLMPYPAFEPFVTEAPQTVDLVINHVIGHQLMLDLFSDLLGYLLLAVSCVMLGPANKHFFRLLPWAASSLAFYLCQQLMPFHLNGGMRFRAGYLLYFVSGILQVLLLMRAMFHVCDGLDTTENHSFNNLSIIFMIISCFTGVVAVLLWFYDLVRIALIYFVLQMVFMGIFWSRVWKDRMLLTGEKAV
;
A
#
# COMPACT_ATOMS: atom_id res chain seq x y z
N MET A 1 -6.50 -7.90 -26.70
CA MET A 1 -6.76 -7.30 -25.37
C MET A 1 -7.58 -6.04 -25.59
N ASN A 2 -8.74 -5.87 -24.93
CA ASN A 2 -9.57 -4.67 -25.10
C ASN A 2 -8.79 -3.45 -24.60
N LYS A 3 -8.53 -2.46 -25.47
CA LYS A 3 -7.73 -1.27 -25.13
C LYS A 3 -8.29 -0.52 -23.92
N LYS A 4 -9.61 -0.59 -23.70
CA LYS A 4 -10.29 0.02 -22.55
C LYS A 4 -10.01 -0.68 -21.21
N LEU A 5 -9.70 -1.98 -21.21
CA LEU A 5 -9.39 -2.76 -19.99
C LEU A 5 -7.91 -2.68 -19.59
N THR A 6 -7.04 -2.32 -20.53
CA THR A 6 -5.59 -2.21 -20.32
C THR A 6 -5.23 -1.36 -19.09
N PRO A 7 -5.78 -0.15 -18.90
CA PRO A 7 -5.46 0.65 -17.71
C PRO A 7 -5.85 0.00 -16.37
N TYR A 8 -6.97 -0.74 -16.33
CA TYR A 8 -7.43 -1.45 -15.14
C TYR A 8 -6.57 -2.69 -14.85
N PHE A 9 -6.06 -3.35 -15.89
CA PHE A 9 -5.10 -4.44 -15.71
C PHE A 9 -3.79 -3.93 -15.12
N ILE A 10 -3.29 -2.79 -15.60
CA ILE A 10 -2.11 -2.12 -15.04
C ILE A 10 -2.35 -1.71 -13.59
N LEU A 11 -3.54 -1.17 -13.27
CA LEU A 11 -3.93 -0.84 -11.89
C LEU A 11 -3.93 -2.07 -10.99
N PHE A 12 -4.52 -3.17 -11.45
CA PHE A 12 -4.57 -4.41 -10.68
C PHE A 12 -3.17 -4.96 -10.39
N LEU A 13 -2.30 -4.97 -11.40
CA LEU A 13 -0.91 -5.38 -11.24
C LEU A 13 -0.15 -4.46 -10.27
N ALA A 14 -0.37 -3.14 -10.37
CA ALA A 14 0.22 -2.16 -9.46
C ALA A 14 -0.17 -2.43 -8.00
N VAL A 15 -1.47 -2.63 -7.75
CA VAL A 15 -1.99 -2.92 -6.41
C VAL A 15 -1.48 -4.26 -5.89
N LEU A 16 -1.37 -5.28 -6.75
CA LEU A 16 -0.83 -6.58 -6.35
C LEU A 16 0.64 -6.46 -5.93
N LEU A 17 1.47 -5.73 -6.70
CA LEU A 17 2.87 -5.51 -6.36
C LEU A 17 3.02 -4.71 -5.06
N LEU A 18 2.22 -3.66 -4.87
CA LEU A 18 2.24 -2.83 -3.66
C LEU A 18 1.69 -3.55 -2.42
N ALA A 19 0.98 -4.66 -2.59
CA ALA A 19 0.41 -5.43 -1.49
C ALA A 19 1.23 -6.68 -1.17
N VAL A 20 2.05 -7.14 -2.11
CA VAL A 20 2.94 -8.29 -1.94
C VAL A 20 4.35 -7.77 -1.67
N ASP A 21 4.63 -7.60 -0.38
CA ASP A 21 5.91 -7.13 0.15
C ASP A 21 6.88 -8.33 0.24
N ILE A 22 7.82 -8.43 -0.71
CA ILE A 22 8.83 -9.51 -0.76
C ILE A 22 10.17 -8.91 -0.35
N ARG A 23 10.45 -8.97 0.95
CA ARG A 23 11.69 -8.43 1.54
C ARG A 23 12.86 -9.41 1.37
N LEU A 24 13.81 -9.07 0.51
CA LEU A 24 15.10 -9.78 0.43
C LEU A 24 16.23 -8.90 1.00
N PRO A 25 17.08 -9.38 1.91
CA PRO A 25 18.15 -8.55 2.45
C PRO A 25 19.23 -8.23 1.40
N LEU A 26 19.55 -6.94 1.22
CA LEU A 26 20.55 -6.46 0.25
C LEU A 26 21.88 -6.08 0.91
N MET A 27 21.83 -5.16 1.88
CA MET A 27 23.04 -4.56 2.47
C MET A 27 22.79 -4.23 3.94
N PRO A 28 23.73 -4.49 4.87
CA PRO A 28 23.60 -4.06 6.25
C PRO A 28 23.60 -2.53 6.36
N TYR A 29 22.72 -2.01 7.22
CA TYR A 29 22.78 -0.61 7.62
C TYR A 29 24.03 -0.33 8.47
N PRO A 30 24.45 0.95 8.58
CA PRO A 30 25.52 1.34 9.50
C PRO A 30 25.21 0.89 10.94
N ALA A 31 26.25 0.55 11.69
CA ALA A 31 26.09 0.17 13.09
C ALA A 31 25.41 1.29 13.87
N PHE A 32 24.45 0.91 14.71
CA PHE A 32 23.68 1.87 15.46
C PHE A 32 24.48 2.33 16.69
N GLU A 33 24.72 3.65 16.80
CA GLU A 33 25.40 4.22 17.95
C GLU A 33 24.44 4.30 19.16
N PRO A 34 24.86 3.83 20.35
CA PRO A 34 24.04 3.91 21.54
C PRO A 34 23.78 5.37 21.94
N PHE A 35 22.56 5.65 22.39
CA PHE A 35 22.15 6.99 22.84
C PHE A 35 21.33 6.89 24.12
N VAL A 36 21.47 7.89 24.99
CA VAL A 36 21.07 7.79 26.42
C VAL A 36 19.60 8.15 26.66
N THR A 37 18.91 8.74 25.68
CA THR A 37 17.62 9.40 25.92
C THR A 37 16.42 8.45 26.02
N GLU A 38 16.56 7.17 25.67
CA GLU A 38 15.44 6.23 25.61
C GLU A 38 15.77 4.90 26.28
N ALA A 39 14.73 4.22 26.77
CA ALA A 39 14.90 2.94 27.45
C ALA A 39 15.52 1.91 26.49
N PRO A 40 16.60 1.20 26.87
CA PRO A 40 17.31 0.27 25.98
C PRO A 40 16.39 -0.76 25.33
N GLN A 41 15.42 -1.28 26.09
CA GLN A 41 14.44 -2.25 25.62
C GLN A 41 13.55 -1.71 24.49
N THR A 42 13.16 -0.43 24.54
CA THR A 42 12.37 0.22 23.49
C THR A 42 13.20 0.44 22.23
N VAL A 43 14.46 0.84 22.41
CA VAL A 43 15.40 1.05 21.32
C VAL A 43 15.67 -0.26 20.58
N ASP A 44 15.98 -1.33 21.31
CA ASP A 44 16.21 -2.66 20.72
C ASP A 44 14.97 -3.17 19.99
N LEU A 45 13.78 -3.01 20.57
CA LEU A 45 12.53 -3.45 19.97
C LEU A 45 12.27 -2.73 18.63
N VAL A 46 12.45 -1.40 18.59
CA VAL A 46 12.22 -0.60 17.37
C VAL A 46 13.31 -0.82 16.32
N ILE A 47 14.58 -0.95 16.71
CA ILE A 47 15.65 -1.23 15.74
C ILE A 47 15.47 -2.62 15.14
N ASN A 48 15.13 -3.62 15.96
CA ASN A 48 14.96 -4.99 15.48
C ASN A 48 13.70 -5.17 14.63
N HIS A 49 12.58 -4.54 15.00
CA HIS A 49 11.30 -4.73 14.32
C HIS A 49 11.02 -3.67 13.24
N VAL A 50 11.39 -2.40 13.47
CA VAL A 50 10.98 -1.27 12.60
C VAL A 50 12.03 -0.90 11.57
N ILE A 51 13.26 -0.66 12.02
CA ILE A 51 14.34 -0.22 11.13
C ILE A 51 14.99 -1.44 10.46
N GLY A 52 15.08 -2.55 11.17
CA GLY A 52 15.88 -3.70 10.78
C GLY A 52 17.37 -3.38 10.78
N HIS A 53 18.17 -4.39 10.44
CA HIS A 53 19.63 -4.26 10.38
C HIS A 53 20.14 -4.21 8.95
N GLN A 54 19.27 -4.46 7.98
CA GLN A 54 19.59 -4.57 6.58
C GLN A 54 18.56 -3.81 5.75
N LEU A 55 19.05 -3.15 4.70
CA LEU A 55 18.23 -2.69 3.61
C LEU A 55 17.55 -3.88 2.95
N MET A 56 16.23 -3.83 2.87
CA MET A 56 15.42 -4.88 2.25
C MET A 56 15.10 -4.49 0.80
N LEU A 57 15.43 -5.37 -0.13
CA LEU A 57 15.12 -5.38 -1.56
C LEU A 57 13.65 -5.80 -1.76
N ASP A 58 12.74 -5.00 -1.22
CA ASP A 58 11.35 -4.90 -1.70
C ASP A 58 11.17 -3.65 -2.59
N LEU A 59 12.22 -2.80 -2.63
CA LEU A 59 12.27 -1.57 -3.40
C LEU A 59 11.86 -1.77 -4.87
N PHE A 60 12.22 -2.89 -5.50
CA PHE A 60 11.91 -3.12 -6.92
C PHE A 60 10.43 -3.43 -7.17
N SER A 61 9.82 -4.29 -6.34
CA SER A 61 8.38 -4.61 -6.44
C SER A 61 7.55 -3.36 -6.18
N ASP A 62 7.88 -2.62 -5.10
CA ASP A 62 7.16 -1.41 -4.71
C ASP A 62 7.38 -0.27 -5.70
N LEU A 63 8.61 -0.01 -6.16
CA LEU A 63 8.86 1.00 -7.20
C LEU A 63 8.11 0.68 -8.48
N LEU A 64 8.10 -0.58 -8.91
CA LEU A 64 7.34 -1.02 -10.07
C LEU A 64 5.84 -0.85 -9.83
N GLY A 65 5.35 -1.19 -8.63
CA GLY A 65 3.97 -0.98 -8.21
C GLY A 65 3.56 0.49 -8.30
N TYR A 66 4.34 1.41 -7.72
CA TYR A 66 4.09 2.85 -7.81
C TYR A 66 4.19 3.39 -9.24
N LEU A 67 5.12 2.88 -10.05
CA LEU A 67 5.26 3.28 -11.46
C LEU A 67 4.05 2.83 -12.27
N LEU A 68 3.63 1.58 -12.13
CA LEU A 68 2.43 1.06 -12.79
C LEU A 68 1.17 1.80 -12.33
N LEU A 69 1.09 2.15 -11.04
CA LEU A 69 0.01 2.98 -10.52
C LEU A 69 -0.01 4.35 -11.20
N ALA A 70 1.15 5.01 -11.35
CA ALA A 70 1.26 6.29 -12.05
C ALA A 70 0.87 6.18 -13.54
N VAL A 71 1.31 5.12 -14.22
CA VAL A 71 0.92 4.84 -15.62
C VAL A 71 -0.60 4.66 -15.73
N SER A 72 -1.19 3.86 -14.85
CA SER A 72 -2.65 3.71 -14.78
C SER A 72 -3.34 5.05 -14.52
N CYS A 73 -2.78 5.88 -13.62
CA CYS A 73 -3.28 7.22 -13.29
C CYS A 73 -3.40 8.11 -14.52
N VAL A 74 -2.36 8.15 -15.34
CA VAL A 74 -2.32 8.92 -16.58
C VAL A 74 -3.28 8.34 -17.63
N MET A 75 -3.40 7.02 -17.73
CA MET A 75 -4.26 6.37 -18.74
C MET A 75 -5.76 6.48 -18.43
N LEU A 76 -6.16 6.39 -17.16
CA LEU A 76 -7.57 6.54 -16.72
C LEU A 76 -7.98 7.99 -16.51
N GLY A 77 -7.02 8.88 -16.34
CA GLY A 77 -7.24 10.29 -16.07
C GLY A 77 -8.13 11.05 -17.07
N PRO A 78 -8.08 10.78 -18.39
CA PRO A 78 -9.00 11.38 -19.36
C PRO A 78 -10.47 11.00 -19.13
N ALA A 79 -10.74 9.81 -18.62
CA ALA A 79 -12.09 9.34 -18.30
C ALA A 79 -12.55 9.79 -16.90
N ASN A 80 -11.61 9.90 -15.94
CA ASN A 80 -11.91 10.31 -14.58
C ASN A 80 -10.81 11.24 -14.02
N LYS A 81 -11.11 12.54 -13.95
CA LYS A 81 -10.19 13.57 -13.39
C LYS A 81 -9.82 13.33 -11.93
N HIS A 82 -10.64 12.60 -11.17
CA HIS A 82 -10.31 12.25 -9.79
C HIS A 82 -9.13 11.27 -9.72
N PHE A 83 -8.94 10.45 -10.76
CA PHE A 83 -7.84 9.50 -10.82
C PHE A 83 -6.48 10.20 -11.04
N PHE A 84 -6.45 11.33 -11.75
CA PHE A 84 -5.26 12.20 -11.81
C PHE A 84 -4.88 12.76 -10.43
N ARG A 85 -5.86 12.98 -9.54
CA ARG A 85 -5.60 13.46 -8.18
C ARG A 85 -4.98 12.40 -7.26
N LEU A 86 -4.97 11.12 -7.67
CA LEU A 86 -4.27 10.05 -6.95
C LEU A 86 -2.75 10.12 -7.13
N LEU A 87 -2.28 10.65 -8.26
CA LEU A 87 -0.86 10.73 -8.61
C LEU A 87 0.01 11.48 -7.57
N PRO A 88 -0.38 12.66 -7.03
CA PRO A 88 0.39 13.30 -5.97
C PRO A 88 0.42 12.49 -4.66
N TRP A 89 -0.65 11.75 -4.34
CA TRP A 89 -0.66 10.86 -3.18
C TRP A 89 0.27 9.66 -3.38
N ALA A 90 0.28 9.08 -4.58
CA ALA A 90 1.21 8.02 -4.94
C ALA A 90 2.66 8.48 -4.88
N ALA A 91 2.97 9.66 -5.41
CA ALA A 91 4.30 10.25 -5.34
C ALA A 91 4.72 10.53 -3.89
N SER A 92 3.81 11.05 -3.06
CA SER A 92 4.07 11.28 -1.64
C SER A 92 4.34 9.98 -0.89
N SER A 93 3.48 8.97 -1.08
CA SER A 93 3.64 7.64 -0.48
C SER A 93 4.98 7.00 -0.84
N LEU A 94 5.34 7.05 -2.13
CA LEU A 94 6.65 6.57 -2.60
C LEU A 94 7.81 7.34 -1.96
N ALA A 95 7.73 8.67 -1.88
CA ALA A 95 8.78 9.48 -1.27
C ALA A 95 9.00 9.11 0.21
N PHE A 96 7.91 8.94 0.98
CA PHE A 96 8.01 8.52 2.38
C PHE A 96 8.56 7.10 2.53
N TYR A 97 8.15 6.18 1.65
CA TYR A 97 8.68 4.82 1.62
C TYR A 97 10.19 4.81 1.31
N LEU A 98 10.65 5.56 0.30
CA LEU A 98 12.08 5.67 -0.03
C LEU A 98 12.86 6.31 1.10
N CYS A 99 12.32 7.37 1.72
CA CYS A 99 12.92 7.99 2.90
C CYS A 99 13.06 6.97 4.04
N GLN A 100 12.03 6.18 4.33
CA GLN A 100 12.08 5.16 5.37
C GLN A 100 13.24 4.17 5.16
N GLN A 101 13.48 3.73 3.92
CA GLN A 101 14.53 2.76 3.60
C GLN A 101 15.94 3.39 3.51
N LEU A 102 16.06 4.62 2.99
CA LEU A 102 17.37 5.23 2.69
C LEU A 102 17.88 6.13 3.82
N MET A 103 17.00 6.73 4.61
CA MET A 103 17.37 7.63 5.71
C MET A 103 18.20 6.94 6.81
N PRO A 104 17.99 5.64 7.15
CA PRO A 104 18.84 4.92 8.10
C PRO A 104 20.34 4.88 7.74
N PHE A 105 20.73 5.13 6.49
CA PHE A 105 22.14 5.25 6.08
C PHE A 105 22.77 6.60 6.42
N HIS A 106 21.95 7.64 6.61
CA HIS A 106 22.40 9.02 6.76
C HIS A 106 22.20 9.57 8.18
N LEU A 107 21.44 8.85 9.02
CA LEU A 107 21.17 9.22 10.40
C LEU A 107 21.85 8.25 11.36
N ASN A 108 22.35 8.79 12.48
CA ASN A 108 22.95 8.03 13.57
C ASN A 108 22.21 8.27 14.90
N GLY A 109 22.39 7.32 15.82
CA GLY A 109 21.87 7.36 17.18
C GLY A 109 20.38 7.67 17.27
N GLY A 110 19.99 8.49 18.24
CA GLY A 110 18.58 8.77 18.55
C GLY A 110 17.77 9.38 17.39
N MET A 111 18.42 10.09 16.45
CA MET A 111 17.71 10.62 15.28
C MET A 111 17.24 9.52 14.34
N ARG A 112 18.07 8.49 14.12
CA ARG A 112 17.71 7.34 13.28
C ARG A 112 16.52 6.58 13.87
N PHE A 113 16.52 6.38 15.19
CA PHE A 113 15.39 5.77 15.89
C PHE A 113 14.09 6.57 15.67
N ARG A 114 14.09 7.87 16.01
CA ARG A 114 12.87 8.70 15.96
C ARG A 114 12.34 8.87 14.55
N ALA A 115 13.23 9.12 13.60
CA ALA A 115 12.86 9.30 12.20
C ALA A 115 12.39 7.99 11.57
N GLY A 116 13.08 6.87 11.81
CA GLY A 116 12.68 5.55 11.31
C GLY A 116 11.30 5.16 11.83
N TYR A 117 11.04 5.39 13.11
CA TYR A 117 9.75 5.13 13.75
C TYR A 117 8.61 5.96 13.14
N LEU A 118 8.82 7.28 13.01
CA LEU A 118 7.82 8.18 12.43
C LEU A 118 7.55 7.85 10.95
N LEU A 119 8.60 7.63 10.16
CA LEU A 119 8.49 7.35 8.74
C LEU A 119 7.78 6.03 8.47
N TYR A 120 8.02 4.99 9.29
CA TYR A 120 7.30 3.73 9.19
C TYR A 120 5.79 3.91 9.42
N PHE A 121 5.40 4.66 10.45
CA PHE A 121 3.99 4.90 10.73
C PHE A 121 3.31 5.69 9.60
N VAL A 122 3.97 6.74 9.12
CA VAL A 122 3.45 7.58 8.03
C VAL A 122 3.35 6.79 6.73
N SER A 123 4.37 6.00 6.37
CA SER A 123 4.35 5.20 5.14
C SER A 123 3.24 4.14 5.17
N GLY A 124 3.06 3.44 6.29
CA GLY A 124 1.99 2.45 6.44
C GLY A 124 0.59 3.07 6.28
N ILE A 125 0.34 4.23 6.88
CA ILE A 125 -0.93 4.96 6.70
C ILE A 125 -1.12 5.39 5.25
N LEU A 126 -0.09 5.96 4.62
CA LEU A 126 -0.17 6.42 3.24
C LEU A 126 -0.43 5.26 2.27
N GLN A 127 0.18 4.09 2.49
CA GLN A 127 -0.04 2.89 1.70
C GLN A 127 -1.51 2.42 1.80
N VAL A 128 -2.06 2.35 3.02
CA VAL A 128 -3.48 1.97 3.21
C VAL A 128 -4.42 2.98 2.56
N LEU A 129 -4.15 4.29 2.71
CA LEU A 129 -4.95 5.34 2.07
C LEU A 129 -4.91 5.26 0.55
N LEU A 130 -3.75 4.94 -0.01
CA LEU A 130 -3.56 4.81 -1.45
C LEU A 130 -4.32 3.60 -2.01
N LEU A 131 -4.27 2.46 -1.32
CA LEU A 131 -5.06 1.27 -1.66
C LEU A 131 -6.57 1.56 -1.57
N MET A 132 -7.02 2.23 -0.49
CA MET A 132 -8.42 2.65 -0.33
C MET A 132 -8.87 3.53 -1.50
N ARG A 133 -8.08 4.55 -1.86
CA ARG A 133 -8.40 5.47 -2.96
C ARG A 133 -8.47 4.74 -4.30
N ALA A 134 -7.55 3.81 -4.55
CA ALA A 134 -7.57 3.00 -5.77
C ALA A 134 -8.85 2.15 -5.88
N MET A 135 -9.26 1.49 -4.79
CA MET A 135 -10.49 0.69 -4.74
C MET A 135 -11.76 1.57 -4.87
N PHE A 136 -11.80 2.70 -4.17
CA PHE A 136 -12.93 3.63 -4.23
C PHE A 136 -13.18 4.13 -5.65
N HIS A 137 -12.13 4.45 -6.40
CA HIS A 137 -12.27 4.88 -7.79
C HIS A 137 -12.77 3.78 -8.73
N VAL A 138 -12.42 2.53 -8.45
CA VAL A 138 -13.00 1.39 -9.17
C VAL A 138 -14.49 1.29 -8.88
N CYS A 139 -14.92 1.50 -7.64
CA CYS A 139 -16.34 1.56 -7.26
C CYS A 139 -17.08 2.74 -7.93
N ASP A 140 -16.48 3.94 -7.97
CA ASP A 140 -17.06 5.10 -8.68
C ASP A 140 -17.34 4.78 -10.15
N GLY A 141 -16.45 4.03 -10.81
CA GLY A 141 -16.62 3.59 -12.19
C GLY A 141 -17.73 2.55 -12.39
N LEU A 142 -18.21 1.93 -11.30
CA LEU A 142 -19.26 0.91 -11.30
C LEU A 142 -20.62 1.46 -10.86
N ASP A 143 -20.71 2.75 -10.51
CA ASP A 143 -21.90 3.37 -9.94
C ASP A 143 -22.96 3.66 -11.00
N THR A 144 -23.58 2.60 -11.50
CA THR A 144 -24.76 2.65 -12.38
C THR A 144 -25.97 2.08 -11.66
N THR A 145 -27.17 2.56 -12.02
CA THR A 145 -28.45 2.12 -11.41
C THR A 145 -28.69 0.61 -11.54
N GLU A 146 -28.15 -0.03 -12.58
CA GLU A 146 -28.24 -1.48 -12.80
C GLU A 146 -27.30 -2.29 -11.88
N ASN A 147 -26.21 -1.69 -11.38
CA ASN A 147 -25.15 -2.38 -10.63
C ASN A 147 -25.09 -2.01 -9.15
N HIS A 148 -26.09 -1.30 -8.62
CA HIS A 148 -26.07 -0.74 -7.27
C HIS A 148 -25.80 -1.80 -6.16
N SER A 149 -26.43 -2.98 -6.26
CA SER A 149 -26.19 -4.08 -5.29
C SER A 149 -24.75 -4.62 -5.37
N PHE A 150 -24.21 -4.72 -6.59
CA PHE A 150 -22.83 -5.14 -6.81
C PHE A 150 -21.83 -4.12 -6.27
N ASN A 151 -22.09 -2.83 -6.50
CA ASN A 151 -21.26 -1.73 -6.02
C ASN A 151 -21.24 -1.68 -4.49
N ASN A 152 -22.40 -1.78 -3.84
CA ASN A 152 -22.51 -1.81 -2.38
C ASN A 152 -21.69 -2.93 -1.73
N LEU A 153 -21.75 -4.14 -2.28
CA LEU A 153 -20.97 -5.26 -1.75
C LEU A 153 -19.47 -5.05 -1.94
N SER A 154 -19.07 -4.44 -3.07
CA SER A 154 -17.66 -4.11 -3.35
C SER A 154 -17.15 -3.02 -2.40
N ILE A 155 -17.96 -2.02 -2.09
CA ILE A 155 -17.68 -0.99 -1.07
C ILE A 155 -17.52 -1.63 0.32
N ILE A 156 -18.37 -2.61 0.69
CA ILE A 156 -18.24 -3.32 1.97
C ILE A 156 -16.88 -4.04 2.06
N PHE A 157 -16.49 -4.77 1.01
CA PHE A 157 -15.18 -5.45 1.00
C PHE A 157 -14.01 -4.46 1.05
N MET A 158 -14.12 -3.32 0.36
CA MET A 158 -13.15 -2.23 0.46
C MET A 158 -13.03 -1.72 1.90
N ILE A 159 -14.15 -1.41 2.58
CA ILE A 159 -14.14 -0.92 3.96
C ILE A 159 -13.49 -1.93 4.91
N ILE A 160 -13.84 -3.22 4.81
CA ILE A 160 -13.27 -4.27 5.66
C ILE A 160 -11.76 -4.40 5.41
N SER A 161 -11.33 -4.40 4.14
CA SER A 161 -9.91 -4.47 3.78
C SER A 161 -9.13 -3.26 4.31
N CYS A 162 -9.68 -2.05 4.19
CA CYS A 162 -9.04 -0.84 4.71
C CYS A 162 -8.96 -0.84 6.24
N PHE A 163 -10.05 -1.23 6.91
CA PHE A 163 -10.10 -1.32 8.37
C PHE A 163 -9.06 -2.31 8.89
N THR A 164 -8.99 -3.50 8.29
CA THR A 164 -8.01 -4.52 8.67
C THR A 164 -6.57 -4.05 8.43
N GLY A 165 -6.31 -3.32 7.34
CA GLY A 165 -4.98 -2.72 7.09
C GLY A 165 -4.58 -1.65 8.10
N VAL A 166 -5.48 -0.73 8.46
CA VAL A 166 -5.21 0.26 9.53
C VAL A 166 -4.91 -0.44 10.84
N VAL A 167 -5.71 -1.44 11.23
CA VAL A 167 -5.50 -2.20 12.47
C VAL A 167 -4.18 -2.96 12.41
N ALA A 168 -3.79 -3.55 11.27
CA ALA A 168 -2.51 -4.22 11.12
C ALA A 168 -1.34 -3.26 11.36
N VAL A 169 -1.35 -2.06 10.75
CA VAL A 169 -0.32 -1.03 10.94
C VAL A 169 -0.24 -0.61 12.41
N LEU A 170 -1.38 -0.39 13.07
CA LEU A 170 -1.42 -0.03 14.49
C LEU A 170 -0.91 -1.15 15.41
N LEU A 171 -1.31 -2.39 15.18
CA LEU A 171 -0.86 -3.53 15.99
C LEU A 171 0.63 -3.79 15.82
N TRP A 172 1.12 -3.65 14.60
CA TRP A 172 2.54 -3.78 14.32
C TRP A 172 3.36 -2.67 15.00
N PHE A 173 2.82 -1.46 15.06
CA PHE A 173 3.40 -0.34 15.81
C PHE A 173 3.53 -0.63 17.32
N TYR A 174 2.62 -1.43 17.89
CA TYR A 174 2.70 -1.90 19.29
C TYR A 174 3.46 -3.22 19.46
N ASP A 175 4.22 -3.66 18.46
CA ASP A 175 4.97 -4.92 18.45
C ASP A 175 4.12 -6.19 18.62
N LEU A 176 2.82 -6.10 18.34
CA LEU A 176 1.91 -7.26 18.36
C LEU A 176 1.98 -8.02 17.03
N VAL A 177 3.20 -8.40 16.61
CA VAL A 177 3.54 -8.89 15.26
C VAL A 177 2.63 -10.05 14.82
N ARG A 178 2.38 -11.02 15.70
CA ARG A 178 1.54 -12.19 15.38
C ARG A 178 0.09 -11.80 15.10
N ILE A 179 -0.46 -10.86 15.88
CA ILE A 179 -1.83 -10.39 15.71
C ILE A 179 -1.90 -9.49 14.47
N ALA A 180 -0.91 -8.62 14.28
CA ALA A 180 -0.80 -7.79 13.08
C ALA A 180 -0.78 -8.63 11.80
N LEU A 181 -0.06 -9.76 11.79
CA LEU A 181 -0.02 -10.67 10.64
C LEU A 181 -1.39 -11.27 10.31
N ILE A 182 -2.20 -11.61 11.32
CA ILE A 182 -3.58 -12.07 11.10
C ILE A 182 -4.40 -11.00 10.38
N TYR A 183 -4.29 -9.74 10.84
CA TYR A 183 -4.99 -8.62 10.20
C TYR A 183 -4.47 -8.32 8.80
N PHE A 184 -3.17 -8.48 8.54
CA PHE A 184 -2.60 -8.36 7.20
C PHE A 184 -3.15 -9.44 6.26
N VAL A 185 -3.23 -10.70 6.71
CA VAL A 185 -3.83 -11.78 5.92
C VAL A 185 -5.31 -11.51 5.64
N LEU A 186 -6.07 -11.03 6.63
CA LEU A 186 -7.47 -10.64 6.44
C LEU A 186 -7.60 -9.51 5.41
N GLN A 187 -6.78 -8.47 5.50
CA GLN A 187 -6.73 -7.38 4.53
C GLN A 187 -6.52 -7.93 3.11
N MET A 188 -5.54 -8.82 2.93
CA MET A 188 -5.22 -9.42 1.63
C MET A 188 -6.36 -10.29 1.09
N VAL A 189 -7.04 -11.05 1.95
CA VAL A 189 -8.20 -11.88 1.55
C VAL A 189 -9.35 -10.99 1.05
N PHE A 190 -9.73 -9.97 1.80
CA PHE A 190 -10.83 -9.08 1.41
C PHE A 190 -10.49 -8.23 0.19
N MET A 191 -9.25 -7.77 0.08
CA MET A 191 -8.75 -7.08 -1.11
C MET A 191 -8.80 -8.02 -2.33
N GLY A 192 -8.36 -9.27 -2.19
CA GLY A 192 -8.41 -10.27 -3.25
C GLY A 192 -9.85 -10.59 -3.70
N ILE A 193 -10.78 -10.70 -2.76
CA ILE A 193 -12.21 -10.89 -3.06
C ILE A 193 -12.75 -9.70 -3.85
N PHE A 194 -12.45 -8.47 -3.42
CA PHE A 194 -12.86 -7.26 -4.12
C PHE A 194 -12.39 -7.27 -5.58
N TRP A 195 -11.09 -7.44 -5.81
CA TRP A 195 -10.54 -7.40 -7.17
C TRP A 195 -11.00 -8.58 -8.03
N SER A 196 -11.14 -9.77 -7.44
CA SER A 196 -11.67 -10.95 -8.13
C SER A 196 -13.10 -10.70 -8.64
N ARG A 197 -13.94 -10.06 -7.83
CA ARG A 197 -15.31 -9.68 -8.24
C ARG A 197 -15.27 -8.68 -9.39
N VAL A 198 -14.54 -7.57 -9.23
CA VAL A 198 -14.39 -6.55 -10.27
C VAL A 198 -13.86 -7.15 -11.57
N TRP A 199 -12.92 -8.09 -11.49
CA TRP A 199 -12.32 -8.72 -12.67
C TRP A 199 -13.27 -9.69 -13.39
N LYS A 200 -14.07 -10.46 -12.64
CA LYS A 200 -15.10 -11.33 -13.22
C LYS A 200 -16.11 -10.52 -14.03
N ASP A 201 -16.53 -9.38 -13.47
CA ASP A 201 -17.51 -8.49 -14.09
C ASP A 201 -16.86 -7.27 -14.78
N ARG A 202 -15.61 -7.40 -15.25
CA ARG A 202 -14.83 -6.30 -15.84
C ARG A 202 -15.47 -5.61 -17.04
N MET A 203 -16.43 -6.25 -17.70
CA MET A 203 -17.19 -5.64 -18.80
C MET A 203 -18.00 -4.41 -18.33
N LEU A 204 -18.39 -4.40 -17.05
CA LEU A 204 -19.06 -3.27 -16.40
C LEU A 204 -18.17 -2.02 -16.38
N LEU A 205 -16.85 -2.19 -16.21
CA LEU A 205 -15.88 -1.08 -16.21
C LEU A 205 -15.75 -0.41 -17.59
N THR A 206 -16.06 -1.13 -18.67
CA THR A 206 -15.95 -0.63 -20.05
C THR A 206 -17.28 -0.17 -20.64
N GLY A 207 -18.39 -0.35 -19.92
CA GLY A 207 -19.75 -0.07 -20.41
C GLY A 207 -20.18 -0.95 -21.59
N GLU A 208 -19.49 -2.08 -21.81
CA GLU A 208 -19.80 -3.02 -22.89
C GLU A 208 -20.73 -4.09 -22.31
N LYS A 209 -21.95 -4.23 -22.85
CA LYS A 209 -22.85 -5.31 -22.46
C LYS A 209 -22.19 -6.64 -22.81
N ALA A 210 -22.23 -7.60 -21.88
CA ALA A 210 -21.84 -8.97 -22.16
C ALA A 210 -22.71 -9.49 -23.32
N VAL A 211 -22.08 -9.75 -24.47
CA VAL A 211 -22.70 -10.43 -25.60
C VAL A 211 -22.73 -11.92 -25.31
#